data_AF-A0A024XFW2-F1
#
_entry.id   AF-A0A024XFW2-F1
#
_cell.length_a   1.000
_cell.length_b   1.000
_cell.length_c   1.000
_cell.angle_alpha   90.00
_cell.angle_beta   90.00
_cell.angle_gamma   90.00
#
_symmetry.space_group_name_H-M   'P 1'
#
loop_
_entity.id
_entity.type
_entity.pdbx_description
1 polymer ?
#
loop_
_entity_poly.entity_id
_entity_poly.type
_entity_poly.pdbx_seq_one_letter_code
_entity_poly.pdbx_strand_id
1 'polypeptide(L)'
;MLIEKYDEKPKFDLGFSPFYFISYPLYNIQCRSILYKHLNNYEANITYTPLININNLNIKTYIIYIFNSLHQIYNNEGIRGLYKGLIPMLAHIVSKKSIYYFLENVHFVIFRRLRSEKRRDIYDKKLIRNYENNSMNDKENDNNFIGDSINSKIVKQINFVKEENNFIKKKKKKKYFHLSLYHSFYEYVSCILSYPLLNISTKLIIFQNNSRSLLYSKQEKNKIK
;
A
#
# COMPACT_ATOMS: atom_id res chain seq x y z
N MET A 1 -8.88 1.88 -14.46
CA MET A 1 -8.17 2.80 -13.54
C MET A 1 -6.79 2.29 -13.11
N LEU A 2 -6.63 1.15 -12.40
CA LEU A 2 -5.29 0.65 -12.04
C LEU A 2 -4.40 0.29 -13.26
N ILE A 3 -4.99 -0.13 -14.38
CA ILE A 3 -4.27 -0.65 -15.55
C ILE A 3 -3.52 0.44 -16.33
N GLU A 4 -4.15 1.60 -16.54
CA GLU A 4 -3.49 2.73 -17.23
C GLU A 4 -2.27 3.23 -16.45
N LYS A 5 -2.35 3.21 -15.11
CA LYS A 5 -1.30 3.71 -14.23
C LYS A 5 0.05 2.99 -14.41
N TYR A 6 0.05 1.71 -14.80
CA TYR A 6 1.27 0.88 -14.90
C TYR A 6 1.76 0.63 -16.33
N ASP A 7 0.98 0.94 -17.36
CA ASP A 7 1.49 0.98 -18.74
C ASP A 7 2.11 2.37 -19.06
N GLU A 8 1.74 3.42 -18.30
CA GLU A 8 2.40 4.73 -18.34
C GLU A 8 3.66 4.80 -17.47
N LYS A 9 4.56 5.74 -17.76
CA LYS A 9 5.68 6.02 -16.86
C LYS A 9 5.11 6.46 -15.51
N PRO A 10 5.54 5.84 -14.40
CA PRO A 10 5.13 6.31 -13.07
C PRO A 10 5.48 7.80 -12.96
N LYS A 11 4.53 8.59 -12.46
CA LYS A 11 4.70 10.03 -12.22
C LYS A 11 4.82 10.26 -10.72
N PHE A 12 5.85 11.00 -10.32
CA PHE A 12 6.05 11.35 -8.92
C PHE A 12 5.16 12.54 -8.57
N ASP A 13 3.90 12.27 -8.27
CA ASP A 13 3.02 13.31 -7.77
C ASP A 13 3.30 13.51 -6.29
N LEU A 14 4.13 14.52 -5.98
CA LEU A 14 4.33 15.02 -4.62
C LEU A 14 3.07 15.78 -4.17
N GLY A 15 1.90 15.15 -4.27
CA GLY A 15 0.62 15.68 -3.81
C GLY A 15 0.58 15.65 -2.29
N PHE A 16 1.26 16.62 -1.66
CA PHE A 16 1.01 16.97 -0.28
C PHE A 16 -0.23 17.85 -0.28
N SER A 17 -1.37 17.28 0.10
CA SER A 17 -2.58 18.09 0.21
C SER A 17 -2.44 19.05 1.38
N PRO A 18 -2.66 20.37 1.19
CA PRO A 18 -2.66 21.33 2.30
C PRO A 18 -3.65 20.95 3.41
N PHE A 19 -4.67 20.16 3.08
CA PHE A 19 -5.64 19.63 4.05
C PHE A 19 -4.99 18.83 5.19
N TYR A 20 -3.78 18.26 5.01
CA TYR A 20 -3.07 17.57 6.08
C TYR A 20 -2.76 18.48 7.27
N PHE A 21 -2.43 19.76 7.04
CA PHE A 21 -2.16 20.70 8.12
C PHE A 21 -3.43 21.03 8.89
N ILE A 22 -4.56 21.13 8.19
CA ILE A 22 -5.87 21.41 8.78
C ILE A 22 -6.38 20.19 9.58
N SER A 23 -6.13 18.97 9.11
CA SER A 23 -6.56 17.75 9.77
C SER A 23 -5.62 17.27 10.89
N TYR A 24 -4.38 17.75 10.94
CA TYR A 24 -3.38 17.25 11.89
C TYR A 24 -3.76 17.44 13.37
N PRO A 25 -4.31 18.59 13.81
CA PRO A 25 -4.79 18.76 15.18
C PRO A 25 -5.80 17.69 15.59
N LEU A 26 -6.72 17.35 14.69
CA LEU A 26 -7.73 16.30 14.93
C LEU A 26 -7.06 14.93 15.10
N TYR A 27 -6.09 14.60 14.25
CA TYR A 27 -5.29 13.38 14.39
C TYR A 27 -4.55 13.31 15.73
N ASN A 28 -3.92 14.41 16.15
CA ASN A 28 -3.19 14.45 17.42
C ASN A 28 -4.12 14.25 18.63
N ILE A 29 -5.29 14.90 18.64
CA ILE A 29 -6.31 14.72 19.68
C ILE A 29 -6.79 13.26 19.72
N GLN A 30 -7.04 12.64 18.56
CA GLN A 30 -7.45 11.24 18.48
C GLN A 30 -6.36 10.31 19.03
N CYS A 31 -5.10 10.50 18.64
CA CYS A 31 -3.98 9.70 19.15
C CYS A 31 -3.86 9.81 20.67
N ARG A 32 -3.98 11.03 21.23
CA ARG A 32 -3.94 11.24 22.68
C ARG A 32 -5.16 10.67 23.40
N SER A 33 -6.36 10.77 22.82
CA SER A 33 -7.58 10.19 23.39
C SER A 33 -7.50 8.66 23.48
N ILE A 34 -7.01 8.00 22.44
CA ILE A 34 -6.79 6.55 22.43
C ILE A 34 -5.70 6.17 23.44
N LEU A 35 -4.60 6.92 23.48
CA LEU A 35 -3.52 6.69 24.43
C LEU A 35 -3.98 6.85 25.88
N TYR A 36 -4.78 7.87 26.18
CA TYR A 36 -5.30 8.13 27.52
C TYR A 36 -6.19 6.98 28.02
N LYS A 37 -7.01 6.40 27.12
CA LYS A 37 -7.75 5.16 27.41
C LYS A 37 -6.81 4.02 27.80
N HIS A 38 -5.67 3.86 27.10
CA HIS A 38 -4.70 2.81 27.41
C HIS A 38 -3.88 3.07 28.68
N LEU A 39 -3.48 4.32 28.95
CA LEU A 39 -2.69 4.70 30.13
C LEU A 39 -3.51 4.65 31.42
N ASN A 40 -4.75 5.14 31.40
CA ASN A 40 -5.63 5.05 32.58
C ASN A 40 -6.02 3.60 32.90
N ASN A 41 -6.12 2.74 31.88
CA ASN A 41 -6.27 1.31 32.11
C ASN A 41 -5.01 0.71 32.75
N TYR A 42 -3.81 1.23 32.49
CA TYR A 42 -2.58 0.74 33.12
C TYR A 42 -2.49 1.05 34.62
N GLU A 43 -2.95 2.23 35.07
CA GLU A 43 -3.02 2.54 36.51
C GLU A 43 -4.12 1.75 37.25
N ALA A 44 -5.18 1.32 36.54
CA ALA A 44 -6.23 0.48 37.11
C ALA A 44 -5.87 -1.03 37.15
N ASN A 45 -4.75 -1.45 36.54
CA ASN A 45 -4.34 -2.84 36.40
C ASN A 45 -3.57 -3.41 37.62
N ILE A 46 -3.99 -3.07 38.85
CA ILE A 46 -3.73 -3.94 40.02
C ILE A 46 -4.80 -5.04 40.13
N THR A 47 -5.83 -5.05 39.28
CA THR A 47 -6.80 -6.16 39.26
C THR A 47 -6.94 -6.71 37.84
N TYR A 48 -6.33 -7.87 37.61
CA TYR A 48 -6.45 -8.60 36.34
C TYR A 48 -7.91 -8.85 35.98
N THR A 49 -8.34 -8.37 34.81
CA THR A 49 -9.29 -9.10 33.97
C THR A 49 -9.02 -8.80 32.48
N PRO A 50 -8.75 -9.82 31.65
CA PRO A 50 -8.49 -9.66 30.23
C PRO A 50 -9.82 -9.52 29.46
N LEU A 51 -9.77 -8.89 28.27
CA LEU A 51 -10.85 -8.77 27.28
C LEU A 51 -11.98 -7.77 27.60
N ILE A 52 -11.64 -6.47 27.70
CA ILE A 52 -12.65 -5.43 27.45
C ILE A 52 -12.92 -5.39 25.94
N ASN A 53 -14.04 -6.02 25.59
CA ASN A 53 -14.75 -5.98 24.32
C ASN A 53 -14.72 -4.58 23.68
N ILE A 54 -13.97 -4.44 22.59
CA ILE A 54 -13.85 -3.21 21.79
C ILE A 54 -15.20 -2.81 21.15
N ASN A 55 -16.17 -3.73 21.09
CA ASN A 55 -17.40 -3.56 20.33
C ASN A 55 -18.47 -2.72 21.05
N ASN A 56 -18.32 -2.40 22.34
CA ASN A 56 -19.28 -1.60 23.13
C ASN A 56 -18.73 -0.23 23.54
N LEU A 57 -18.00 0.45 22.64
CA LEU A 57 -17.68 1.86 22.80
C LEU A 57 -18.96 2.68 22.58
N ASN A 58 -19.61 3.06 23.68
CA ASN A 58 -20.67 4.05 23.63
C ASN A 58 -20.06 5.33 23.04
N ILE A 59 -20.57 5.81 21.89
CA ILE A 59 -20.05 6.99 21.17
C ILE A 59 -19.89 8.19 22.11
N LYS A 60 -20.78 8.29 23.11
CA LYS A 60 -20.71 9.26 24.20
C LYS A 60 -19.37 9.23 24.94
N THR A 61 -18.87 8.06 25.31
CA THR A 61 -17.61 7.89 26.04
C THR A 61 -16.41 8.32 25.20
N TYR A 62 -16.41 7.99 23.89
CA TYR A 62 -15.35 8.41 22.97
C TYR A 62 -15.29 9.94 22.83
N ILE A 63 -16.46 10.58 22.71
CA ILE A 63 -16.58 12.04 22.64
C ILE A 63 -16.02 12.69 23.92
N ILE A 64 -16.35 12.15 25.11
CA ILE A 64 -15.83 12.65 26.39
C ILE A 64 -14.29 12.59 26.43
N TYR A 65 -13.67 11.49 25.99
CA TYR A 65 -12.21 11.37 25.97
C TYR A 65 -11.54 12.34 24.99
N ILE A 66 -12.16 12.62 23.84
CA ILE A 66 -11.67 13.63 22.89
C ILE A 66 -11.67 15.01 23.52
N PHE A 67 -12.78 15.44 24.14
CA PHE A 67 -12.89 16.75 24.78
C PHE A 67 -11.91 16.90 25.95
N ASN A 68 -11.80 15.88 26.80
CA ASN A 68 -10.83 15.88 27.90
C ASN A 68 -9.39 15.97 27.37
N SER A 69 -9.05 15.24 26.31
CA SER A 69 -7.74 15.32 25.68
C SER A 69 -7.47 16.70 25.11
N LEU A 70 -8.44 17.31 24.41
CA LEU A 70 -8.30 18.66 23.86
C LEU A 70 -8.08 19.70 24.96
N HIS A 71 -8.87 19.65 26.04
CA HIS A 71 -8.74 20.55 27.18
C HIS A 71 -7.37 20.40 27.85
N GLN A 72 -6.88 19.17 28.02
CA GLN A 72 -5.56 18.89 28.59
C GLN A 72 -4.44 19.44 27.70
N ILE A 73 -4.51 19.26 26.38
CA ILE A 73 -3.51 19.78 25.43
C ILE A 73 -3.48 21.30 25.48
N TYR A 74 -4.66 21.93 25.44
CA TYR A 74 -4.79 23.39 25.46
C TYR A 74 -4.22 24.00 26.74
N ASN A 75 -4.57 23.45 27.91
CA ASN A 75 -4.12 23.99 29.20
C ASN A 75 -2.64 23.70 29.49
N ASN A 76 -2.15 22.51 29.11
CA ASN A 76 -0.78 22.12 29.45
C ASN A 76 0.25 22.61 28.43
N GLU A 77 -0.08 22.57 27.13
CA GLU A 77 0.88 22.79 26.04
C GLU A 77 0.53 23.98 25.15
N GLY A 78 -0.71 24.47 25.20
CA GLY A 78 -1.24 25.48 24.30
C GLY A 78 -1.47 24.97 22.87
N ILE A 79 -1.78 25.90 21.96
CA ILE A 79 -2.08 25.62 20.54
C ILE A 79 -0.92 24.94 19.81
N ARG A 80 0.32 25.20 20.21
CA ARG A 80 1.51 24.55 19.61
C ARG A 80 1.60 23.06 19.96
N GLY A 81 0.96 22.62 21.05
CA GLY A 81 0.83 21.20 21.42
C GLY A 81 0.05 20.37 20.41
N LEU A 82 -0.94 20.97 19.74
CA LEU A 82 -1.76 20.32 18.72
C LEU A 82 -0.97 19.92 17.46
N TYR A 83 0.16 20.58 17.19
CA TYR A 83 1.01 20.32 16.04
C TYR A 83 2.31 19.57 16.40
N LYS A 84 2.45 19.07 17.63
CA LYS A 84 3.62 18.27 18.03
C LYS A 84 3.67 16.95 17.27
N GLY A 85 4.86 16.60 16.80
CA GLY A 85 5.08 15.41 15.96
C GLY A 85 4.79 15.65 14.47
N LEU A 86 4.34 16.85 14.08
CA LEU A 86 3.97 17.11 12.69
C LEU A 86 5.15 16.96 11.73
N ILE A 87 6.31 17.50 12.07
CA ILE A 87 7.51 17.43 11.22
C ILE A 87 7.91 15.97 10.91
N PRO A 88 8.13 15.08 11.90
CA PRO A 88 8.44 13.67 11.61
C PRO A 88 7.28 12.93 10.93
N MET A 89 6.02 13.30 11.18
CA MET A 89 4.88 12.75 10.43
C MET A 89 4.93 13.13 8.95
N LEU A 90 5.19 14.40 8.63
CA LEU A 90 5.34 14.85 7.24
C LEU A 90 6.48 14.09 6.57
N ALA A 91 7.63 13.99 7.24
CA ALA A 91 8.79 13.25 6.74
C ALA A 91 8.47 11.76 6.53
N HIS A 92 7.69 11.14 7.42
CA HIS A 92 7.19 9.77 7.24
C HIS A 92 6.38 9.63 5.95
N ILE A 93 5.40 10.52 5.73
CA ILE A 93 4.51 10.47 4.56
C ILE A 93 5.30 10.66 3.26
N VAL A 94 6.19 11.64 3.22
CA VAL A 94 7.06 11.89 2.05
C VAL A 94 7.95 10.67 1.79
N SER A 95 8.58 10.14 2.84
CA SER A 95 9.48 8.99 2.71
C SER A 95 8.74 7.76 2.20
N LYS A 96 7.56 7.43 2.78
CA LYS A 96 6.71 6.33 2.35
C LYS A 96 6.38 6.42 0.85
N LYS A 97 5.93 7.59 0.39
CA LYS A 97 5.61 7.83 -1.04
C LYS A 97 6.84 7.74 -1.93
N SER A 98 7.97 8.29 -1.50
CA SER A 98 9.24 8.25 -2.22
C SER A 98 9.72 6.81 -2.44
N ILE A 99 9.72 6.01 -1.37
CA ILE A 99 10.13 4.60 -1.42
C ILE A 99 9.19 3.80 -2.32
N TYR A 100 7.88 4.01 -2.16
CA TYR A 100 6.88 3.36 -3.01
C TYR A 100 7.12 3.66 -4.50
N TYR A 101 7.32 4.94 -4.85
CA TYR A 101 7.58 5.35 -6.23
C TYR A 101 8.88 4.77 -6.78
N PHE A 102 9.94 4.74 -5.96
CA PHE A 102 11.20 4.13 -6.35
C PHE A 102 11.04 2.64 -6.66
N LEU A 103 10.30 1.89 -5.84
CA LEU A 103 10.01 0.49 -6.08
C LEU A 103 9.18 0.28 -7.36
N GLU A 104 8.20 1.13 -7.61
CA GLU A 104 7.39 1.11 -8.84
C GLU A 104 8.24 1.39 -10.09
N ASN A 105 9.18 2.34 -10.01
CA ASN A 105 10.14 2.61 -11.09
C ASN A 105 11.02 1.40 -11.40
N VAL A 106 11.59 0.78 -10.37
CA VAL A 106 12.45 -0.40 -10.51
C VAL A 106 11.65 -1.55 -11.13
N HIS A 107 10.43 -1.78 -10.67
CA HIS A 107 9.51 -2.76 -11.26
C HIS A 107 9.27 -2.49 -12.74
N PHE A 108 8.93 -1.25 -13.09
CA PHE A 108 8.65 -0.84 -14.45
C PHE A 108 9.85 -1.09 -15.38
N VAL A 109 11.06 -0.73 -14.94
CA VAL A 109 12.29 -0.95 -15.71
C VAL A 109 12.56 -2.45 -15.93
N ILE A 110 12.46 -3.26 -14.88
CA ILE A 110 12.67 -4.72 -14.96
C ILE A 110 11.60 -5.36 -15.86
N PHE A 111 10.33 -5.02 -15.65
CA PHE A 111 9.22 -5.59 -16.40
C PHE A 111 9.29 -5.20 -17.88
N ARG A 112 9.72 -3.98 -18.20
CA ARG A 112 9.94 -3.53 -19.58
C ARG A 112 11.04 -4.35 -20.27
N ARG A 113 12.14 -4.68 -19.58
CA ARG A 113 13.20 -5.55 -20.12
C ARG A 113 12.67 -6.97 -20.38
N LEU A 114 12.03 -7.58 -19.38
CA LEU A 114 11.46 -8.93 -19.51
C LEU A 114 10.39 -9.03 -20.62
N ARG A 115 9.57 -7.98 -20.79
CA ARG A 115 8.56 -7.93 -21.86
C ARG A 115 9.20 -7.87 -23.25
N SER A 116 10.36 -7.21 -23.39
CA SER A 116 11.09 -7.11 -24.66
C SER A 116 11.71 -8.44 -25.08
N GLU A 117 12.22 -9.21 -24.12
CA GLU A 117 12.83 -10.53 -24.34
C GLU A 117 11.76 -11.55 -24.70
N LYS A 118 10.68 -11.63 -23.91
CA LYS A 118 9.55 -12.52 -24.20
C LYS A 118 8.85 -12.23 -25.52
N ARG A 119 8.87 -10.99 -26.01
CA ARG A 119 8.36 -10.67 -27.36
C ARG A 119 9.24 -11.29 -28.43
N ARG A 120 10.57 -11.17 -28.31
CA ARG A 120 11.53 -11.79 -29.24
C ARG A 120 11.34 -13.31 -29.32
N ASP A 121 11.26 -13.99 -28.18
CA ASP A 121 11.03 -15.45 -28.15
C ASP A 121 9.72 -15.86 -28.86
N ILE A 122 8.66 -15.06 -28.73
CA ILE A 122 7.37 -15.33 -29.40
C ILE A 122 7.50 -15.14 -30.92
N TYR A 123 8.22 -14.12 -31.37
CA TYR A 123 8.47 -13.89 -32.79
C TYR A 123 9.26 -15.06 -33.39
N ASP A 124 10.35 -15.48 -32.76
CA ASP A 124 11.17 -16.61 -33.22
C ASP A 124 10.35 -17.91 -33.26
N LYS A 125 9.55 -18.17 -32.21
CA LYS A 125 8.71 -19.36 -32.15
C LYS A 125 7.57 -19.35 -33.16
N LYS A 126 7.08 -18.17 -33.58
CA LYS A 126 6.07 -18.03 -34.64
C LYS A 126 6.70 -18.23 -36.02
N LEU A 127 7.92 -17.73 -36.20
CA LEU A 127 8.70 -17.93 -37.43
C LEU A 127 8.94 -19.43 -37.68
N ILE A 128 9.44 -20.16 -36.68
CA ILE A 128 9.72 -21.61 -36.77
C ILE A 128 8.44 -22.39 -37.13
N ARG A 129 7.31 -22.07 -36.47
CA ARG A 129 6.03 -22.72 -36.73
C ARG A 129 5.52 -22.50 -38.16
N ASN A 130 5.76 -21.31 -38.71
CA ASN A 130 5.39 -21.02 -40.09
C ASN A 130 6.23 -21.82 -41.09
N TYR A 131 7.53 -21.98 -40.82
CA TYR A 131 8.41 -22.84 -41.63
C TYR A 131 7.98 -24.31 -41.58
N GLU A 132 7.67 -24.84 -40.39
CA GLU A 132 7.19 -26.22 -40.21
C GLU A 132 5.84 -26.46 -40.93
N ASN A 133 4.91 -25.53 -40.81
CA ASN A 133 3.59 -25.64 -41.45
C ASN A 133 3.69 -25.60 -42.98
N ASN A 134 4.58 -24.77 -43.54
CA ASN A 134 4.80 -24.74 -44.98
C ASN A 134 5.40 -26.06 -45.47
N SER A 135 6.40 -26.61 -44.76
CA SER A 135 7.01 -27.90 -45.11
C SER A 135 6.05 -29.09 -45.00
N MET A 136 5.05 -29.03 -44.10
CA MET A 136 4.02 -30.08 -43.99
C MET A 136 2.92 -29.96 -45.06
N ASN A 137 2.53 -28.73 -45.43
CA ASN A 137 1.61 -28.51 -46.55
C ASN A 137 2.20 -29.02 -47.88
N ASP A 138 3.51 -28.88 -48.08
CA ASP A 138 4.21 -29.40 -49.26
C ASP A 138 4.17 -30.94 -49.34
N LYS A 139 4.02 -31.64 -48.20
CA LYS A 139 3.92 -33.10 -48.13
C LYS A 139 2.47 -33.63 -48.20
N GLU A 140 1.48 -32.81 -47.84
CA GLU A 140 0.05 -33.20 -47.88
C GLU A 140 -0.59 -33.03 -49.27
N ASN A 141 0.02 -32.24 -50.16
CA ASN A 141 -0.47 -32.00 -51.53
C ASN A 141 -0.43 -33.25 -52.45
N ASP A 142 0.20 -34.34 -52.02
CA ASP A 142 0.26 -35.59 -52.79
C ASP A 142 -1.03 -36.43 -52.69
N ASN A 143 -1.98 -36.08 -51.82
CA ASN A 143 -3.23 -36.84 -51.59
C ASN A 143 -4.48 -36.02 -52.01
N ASN A 144 -5.01 -36.33 -53.19
CA ASN A 144 -6.07 -35.56 -53.86
C ASN A 144 -7.50 -35.87 -53.37
N PHE A 145 -8.05 -35.06 -52.44
CA PHE A 145 -9.50 -34.80 -52.33
C PHE A 145 -9.76 -33.37 -51.80
N ILE A 146 -10.21 -32.49 -52.70
CA ILE A 146 -10.16 -31.02 -52.51
C ILE A 146 -11.10 -30.53 -51.40
N GLY A 147 -12.31 -31.09 -51.28
CA GLY A 147 -13.34 -30.63 -50.34
C GLY A 147 -12.98 -30.81 -48.85
N ASP A 148 -12.43 -31.97 -48.49
CA ASP A 148 -12.09 -32.29 -47.09
C ASP A 148 -10.86 -31.52 -46.62
N SER A 149 -9.89 -31.28 -47.51
CA SER A 149 -8.70 -30.48 -47.20
C SER A 149 -9.03 -29.03 -46.86
N ILE A 150 -10.01 -28.44 -47.55
CA ILE A 150 -10.46 -27.05 -47.33
C ILE A 150 -11.22 -26.97 -46.00
N ASN A 151 -12.15 -27.90 -45.75
CA ASN A 151 -12.92 -27.92 -44.51
C ASN A 151 -12.00 -28.14 -43.28
N SER A 152 -11.05 -29.06 -43.38
CA SER A 152 -9.99 -29.29 -42.39
C SER A 152 -9.18 -28.03 -42.10
N LYS A 153 -8.75 -27.29 -43.13
CA LYS A 153 -8.01 -26.03 -42.98
C LYS A 153 -8.86 -24.96 -42.25
N ILE A 154 -10.13 -24.79 -42.64
CA ILE A 154 -11.04 -23.81 -42.02
C ILE A 154 -11.27 -24.15 -40.54
N VAL A 155 -11.54 -25.41 -40.21
CA VAL A 155 -11.77 -25.86 -38.82
C VAL A 155 -10.51 -25.66 -37.96
N LYS A 156 -9.33 -26.02 -38.48
CA LYS A 156 -8.04 -25.76 -37.80
C LYS A 156 -7.86 -24.28 -37.51
N GLN A 157 -8.22 -23.40 -38.45
CA GLN A 157 -8.07 -21.96 -38.31
C GLN A 157 -9.05 -21.35 -37.29
N ILE A 158 -10.31 -21.81 -37.26
CA ILE A 158 -11.31 -21.40 -36.26
C ILE A 158 -10.86 -21.82 -34.85
N ASN A 159 -10.42 -23.06 -34.68
CA ASN A 159 -9.94 -23.56 -33.39
C ASN A 159 -8.70 -22.79 -32.92
N PHE A 160 -7.77 -22.52 -33.82
CA PHE A 160 -6.59 -21.70 -33.52
C PHE A 160 -6.96 -20.31 -33.01
N VAL A 161 -7.86 -19.60 -33.70
CA VAL A 161 -8.31 -18.26 -33.28
C VAL A 161 -9.01 -18.30 -31.93
N LYS A 162 -9.84 -19.33 -31.68
CA LYS A 162 -10.55 -19.50 -30.41
C LYS A 162 -9.60 -19.79 -29.25
N GLU A 163 -8.59 -20.62 -29.48
CA GLU A 163 -7.54 -20.91 -28.51
C GLU A 163 -6.67 -19.69 -28.20
N GLU A 164 -6.28 -18.93 -29.24
CA GLU A 164 -5.51 -17.69 -29.07
C GLU A 164 -6.28 -16.66 -28.22
N ASN A 165 -7.57 -16.48 -28.49
CA ASN A 165 -8.45 -15.61 -27.71
C ASN A 165 -8.57 -16.05 -26.25
N ASN A 166 -8.76 -17.35 -25.99
CA ASN A 166 -8.81 -17.90 -24.63
C ASN A 166 -7.47 -17.74 -23.90
N PHE A 167 -6.36 -17.95 -24.59
CA PHE A 167 -5.02 -17.77 -24.05
C PHE A 167 -4.75 -16.30 -23.71
N ILE A 168 -5.12 -15.36 -24.58
CA ILE A 168 -5.03 -13.91 -24.33
C ILE A 168 -5.85 -13.53 -23.09
N LYS A 169 -7.08 -14.05 -22.96
CA LYS A 169 -7.95 -13.79 -21.80
C LYS A 169 -7.34 -14.32 -20.50
N LYS A 170 -6.83 -15.56 -20.49
CA LYS A 170 -6.11 -16.15 -19.34
C LYS A 170 -4.86 -15.35 -18.98
N LYS A 171 -4.08 -14.94 -19.97
CA LYS A 171 -2.86 -14.14 -19.79
C LYS A 171 -3.16 -12.74 -19.23
N LYS A 172 -4.22 -12.08 -19.70
CA LYS A 172 -4.72 -10.81 -19.14
C LYS A 172 -5.11 -10.99 -17.66
N LYS A 173 -5.91 -12.00 -17.33
CA LYS A 173 -6.33 -12.29 -15.95
C LYS A 173 -5.13 -12.52 -15.02
N LYS A 174 -4.13 -13.30 -15.47
CA LYS A 174 -2.89 -13.56 -14.72
C LYS A 174 -2.05 -12.28 -14.53
N LYS A 175 -1.92 -11.43 -15.56
CA LYS A 175 -1.23 -10.13 -15.47
C LYS A 175 -1.85 -9.23 -14.39
N TYR A 176 -3.19 -9.14 -14.35
CA TYR A 176 -3.89 -8.30 -13.37
C TYR A 176 -3.71 -8.79 -11.93
N PHE A 177 -3.72 -10.10 -11.72
CA PHE A 177 -3.48 -10.68 -10.40
C PHE A 177 -2.08 -10.35 -9.86
N HIS A 178 -1.04 -10.54 -10.67
CA HIS A 178 0.33 -10.20 -10.27
C HIS A 178 0.50 -8.70 -10.01
N LEU A 179 -0.13 -7.84 -10.82
CA LEU A 179 -0.04 -6.39 -10.64
C LEU A 179 -0.63 -5.92 -9.31
N SER A 180 -1.75 -6.52 -8.89
CA SER A 180 -2.36 -6.28 -7.58
C SER A 180 -1.44 -6.70 -6.44
N LEU A 181 -0.77 -7.85 -6.56
CA LEU A 181 0.17 -8.33 -5.53
C LEU A 181 1.39 -7.42 -5.38
N TYR A 182 1.97 -6.95 -6.49
CA TYR A 182 3.11 -6.03 -6.43
C TYR A 182 2.74 -4.69 -5.80
N HIS A 183 1.55 -4.17 -6.11
CA HIS A 183 1.05 -2.96 -5.48
C HIS A 183 1.00 -3.09 -3.95
N SER A 184 0.36 -4.17 -3.45
CA SER A 184 0.29 -4.44 -2.00
C SER A 184 1.67 -4.68 -1.38
N PHE A 185 2.58 -5.33 -2.09
CA PHE A 185 3.95 -5.55 -1.62
C PHE A 185 4.73 -4.24 -1.48
N TYR A 186 4.66 -3.33 -2.46
CA TYR A 186 5.34 -2.04 -2.39
C TYR A 186 4.76 -1.13 -1.31
N GLU A 187 3.44 -1.19 -1.11
CA GLU A 187 2.80 -0.50 -0.01
C GLU A 187 3.30 -1.04 1.36
N TYR A 188 3.44 -2.36 1.49
CA TYR A 188 3.96 -2.97 2.71
C TYR A 188 5.43 -2.61 2.98
N VAL A 189 6.31 -2.75 1.99
CA VAL A 189 7.74 -2.43 2.13
C VAL A 189 7.94 -0.95 2.43
N SER A 190 7.22 -0.06 1.74
CA SER A 190 7.29 1.38 2.02
C SER A 190 6.80 1.74 3.42
N CYS A 191 5.77 1.06 3.93
CA CYS A 191 5.32 1.20 5.32
C CYS A 191 6.40 0.80 6.32
N ILE A 192 7.03 -0.38 6.16
CA ILE A 192 8.09 -0.84 7.07
C ILE A 192 9.26 0.14 7.07
N LEU A 193 9.72 0.53 5.90
CA LEU A 193 10.94 1.34 5.79
C LEU A 193 10.72 2.77 6.31
N SER A 194 9.49 3.29 6.21
CA SER A 194 9.12 4.60 6.78
C SER A 194 8.67 4.55 8.24
N TYR A 195 8.46 3.36 8.83
CA TYR A 195 7.98 3.16 10.19
C TYR A 195 8.79 3.88 11.29
N PRO A 196 10.13 3.96 11.23
CA PRO A 196 10.91 4.67 12.25
C PRO A 196 10.49 6.14 12.41
N LEU A 197 10.16 6.82 11.30
CA LEU A 197 9.71 8.21 11.33
C LEU A 197 8.33 8.35 11.98
N LEU A 198 7.43 7.39 11.71
CA LEU A 198 6.13 7.32 12.37
C LEU A 198 6.29 7.11 13.88
N ASN A 199 7.18 6.21 14.29
CA ASN A 199 7.48 5.94 15.69
C ASN A 199 8.07 7.16 16.42
N ILE A 200 8.93 7.94 15.75
CA ILE A 200 9.44 9.21 16.29
C ILE A 200 8.28 10.21 16.46
N SER A 201 7.40 10.33 15.47
CA SER A 201 6.22 11.20 15.56
C SER A 201 5.33 10.82 16.74
N THR A 202 4.99 9.55 16.90
CA THR A 202 4.12 9.08 18.00
C THR A 202 4.80 9.27 19.35
N LYS A 203 6.10 8.98 19.47
CA LYS A 203 6.85 9.26 20.69
C LYS A 203 6.85 10.74 21.06
N LEU A 204 6.97 11.66 20.09
CA LEU A 204 6.89 13.10 20.38
C LEU A 204 5.50 13.53 20.88
N ILE A 205 4.43 12.89 20.39
CA ILE A 205 3.07 13.12 20.88
C ILE A 205 2.93 12.62 22.34
N ILE A 206 3.57 11.51 22.67
CA ILE A 206 3.49 10.82 23.98
C ILE A 206 4.40 11.45 25.04
N PHE A 207 5.69 11.64 24.75
CA PHE A 207 6.74 11.85 25.76
C PHE A 207 6.67 13.17 26.53
N GLN A 208 5.93 14.17 26.03
CA GLN A 208 5.92 15.48 26.68
C GLN A 208 5.04 15.53 27.94
N ASN A 209 4.10 14.60 28.11
CA ASN A 209 3.40 14.41 29.39
C ASN A 209 4.35 13.98 30.51
N ASN A 210 5.32 13.10 30.23
CA ASN A 210 6.25 12.58 31.24
C ASN A 210 7.35 13.57 31.64
N SER A 211 7.78 14.45 30.74
CA SER A 211 8.80 15.46 31.08
C SER A 211 8.31 16.43 32.15
N ARG A 212 7.03 16.82 32.12
CA ARG A 212 6.44 17.67 33.17
C ARG A 212 6.04 16.87 34.42
N SER A 213 5.52 15.65 34.32
CA SER A 213 5.21 14.85 35.53
C SER A 213 6.47 14.49 36.34
N LEU A 214 7.59 14.21 35.67
CA LEU A 214 8.90 14.04 36.31
C LEU A 214 9.43 15.34 36.93
N LEU A 215 9.21 16.50 36.29
CA LEU A 215 9.61 17.79 36.85
C LEU A 215 8.74 18.19 38.05
N TYR A 216 7.43 17.95 38.01
CA TYR A 216 6.52 18.19 39.14
C TYR A 216 6.85 17.28 40.32
N SER A 217 7.05 15.97 40.10
CA SER A 217 7.47 15.05 41.17
C SER A 217 8.86 15.37 41.74
N LYS A 218 9.77 15.93 40.92
CA LYS A 218 11.09 16.39 41.38
C LYS A 218 11.01 17.73 42.13
N GLN A 219 10.10 18.62 41.76
CA GLN A 219 9.84 19.88 42.48
C GLN A 219 9.10 19.65 43.81
N GLU A 220 8.14 18.72 43.87
CA GLU A 220 7.50 18.33 45.14
C GLU A 220 8.49 17.67 46.10
N LYS A 221 9.37 16.78 45.61
CA LYS A 221 10.46 16.21 46.43
C LYS A 221 11.44 17.27 46.96
N ASN A 222 11.62 18.39 46.27
CA ASN A 222 12.48 19.49 46.71
C ASN A 222 11.76 20.52 47.59
N LYS A 223 10.42 20.48 47.70
CA LYS A 223 9.65 21.30 48.66
C LYS A 223 9.44 20.61 50.02
N ILE A 224 9.71 19.30 50.09
CA ILE A 224 9.55 18.48 51.30
C ILE A 224 10.92 18.27 52.01
N LYS A 225 11.99 18.95 51.56
CA LYS A 225 13.26 19.11 52.28
C LYS A 225 13.44 20.56 52.68
#